data_AF-A0A7S2ZFH7-F1
#
_entry.id   AF-A0A7S2ZFH7-F1
#
_cell.length_a   1.000
_cell.length_b   1.000
_cell.length_c   1.000
_cell.angle_alpha   90.00
_cell.angle_beta   90.00
_cell.angle_gamma   90.00
#
_symmetry.space_group_name_H-M   'P 1'
#
loop_
_entity.id
_entity.type
_entity.pdbx_description
1 polymer ?
#
loop_
_entity_poly.entity_id
_entity_poly.type
_entity_poly.pdbx_seq_one_letter_code
_entity_poly.pdbx_strand_id
1 'polypeptide(L)'
;MLHGFTGEVERLAFSAIFHMDQEGNELDVYFRRSVIRSARAMTYEEAQNRIDAHRKGKRYDNPDEENIAKSLFGLASIAEKLRLRRTEAGGLSLASSEIKFKFQEETH
;
A
#
# COMPACT_ATOMS: atom_id res chain seq x y z
N MET A 1 14.30 -19.43 -1.38
CA MET A 1 13.97 -18.57 -2.54
C MET A 1 12.70 -17.80 -2.21
N LEU A 2 12.84 -16.62 -1.58
CA LEU A 2 11.70 -15.77 -1.22
C LEU A 2 11.07 -15.25 -2.53
N HIS A 3 9.86 -15.68 -2.83
CA HIS A 3 9.09 -15.17 -3.97
C HIS A 3 8.60 -13.76 -3.66
N GLY A 4 9.49 -12.77 -3.69
CA GLY A 4 9.10 -11.37 -3.72
C GLY A 4 8.30 -11.09 -5.00
N PHE A 5 7.26 -10.26 -4.89
CA PHE A 5 6.52 -9.76 -6.04
C PHE A 5 7.42 -8.78 -6.82
N THR A 6 8.28 -9.31 -7.68
CA THR A 6 8.98 -8.50 -8.69
C THR A 6 7.92 -7.89 -9.61
N GLY A 7 8.08 -6.62 -9.96
CA GLY A 7 7.18 -5.92 -10.89
C GLY A 7 7.14 -6.59 -12.26
N GLU A 8 6.08 -6.31 -13.02
CA GLU A 8 5.93 -6.65 -14.45
C GLU A 8 5.83 -8.14 -14.83
N VAL A 9 5.82 -9.05 -13.85
CA VAL A 9 5.63 -10.49 -14.07
C VAL A 9 4.22 -10.92 -13.68
N GLU A 10 3.59 -11.75 -14.52
CA GLU A 10 2.29 -12.36 -14.23
C GLU A 10 2.41 -13.45 -13.15
N ARG A 11 1.47 -13.42 -12.20
CA ARG A 11 1.48 -14.32 -11.04
C ARG A 11 0.07 -14.78 -10.71
N LEU A 12 -0.06 -16.05 -10.35
CA LEU A 12 -1.30 -16.58 -9.77
C LEU A 12 -1.46 -16.06 -8.34
N ALA A 13 -2.67 -15.62 -8.00
CA ALA A 13 -3.01 -15.12 -6.69
C ALA A 13 -4.40 -15.60 -6.24
N PHE A 14 -4.65 -15.49 -4.94
CA PHE A 14 -5.98 -15.54 -4.38
C PHE A 14 -6.31 -14.15 -3.85
N SER A 15 -7.36 -13.54 -4.36
CA SER A 15 -7.73 -12.16 -4.08
C SER A 15 -8.95 -12.10 -3.16
N ALA A 16 -8.86 -11.25 -2.13
CA ALA A 16 -9.99 -10.72 -1.39
C ALA A 16 -10.24 -9.28 -1.88
N ILE A 17 -11.41 -9.03 -2.45
CA ILE A 17 -11.79 -7.75 -3.05
C ILE A 17 -12.95 -7.19 -2.24
N PHE A 18 -12.75 -6.01 -1.65
CA PHE A 18 -13.73 -5.32 -0.85
C PHE A 18 -14.35 -4.17 -1.66
N HIS A 19 -15.67 -4.13 -1.72
CA HIS A 19 -16.41 -2.95 -2.16
C HIS A 19 -16.71 -2.10 -0.93
N MET A 20 -16.19 -0.88 -0.91
CA MET A 20 -16.30 0.02 0.23
C MET A 20 -16.83 1.38 -0.22
N ASP A 21 -17.52 2.07 0.69
CA ASP A 21 -17.82 3.49 0.53
C ASP A 21 -16.57 4.36 0.80
N GLN A 22 -16.71 5.67 0.63
CA GLN A 22 -15.60 6.61 0.87
C GLN A 22 -15.21 6.70 2.35
N GLU A 23 -16.06 6.24 3.27
CA GLU A 23 -15.80 6.19 4.71
C GLU A 23 -15.08 4.90 5.15
N GLY A 24 -14.84 3.97 4.21
CA GLY A 24 -14.23 2.69 4.48
C GLY A 24 -15.18 1.70 5.14
N ASN A 25 -16.50 1.88 5.00
CA ASN A 25 -17.48 0.87 5.37
C ASN A 25 -17.55 -0.19 4.28
N GLU A 26 -17.52 -1.46 4.69
CA GLU A 26 -17.72 -2.60 3.80
C GLU A 26 -19.17 -2.65 3.32
N LEU A 27 -19.34 -2.71 1.99
CA LEU A 27 -20.62 -2.94 1.33
C LEU A 27 -20.74 -4.39 0.86
N ASP A 28 -19.66 -4.95 0.34
CA ASP A 28 -19.60 -6.33 -0.16
C ASP A 28 -18.16 -6.86 -0.22
N VAL A 29 -17.99 -8.18 -0.25
CA VAL A 29 -16.69 -8.85 -0.30
C VAL A 29 -16.70 -10.06 -1.24
N TYR A 30 -15.68 -10.14 -2.10
CA TYR A 30 -15.50 -11.24 -3.05
C TYR A 30 -14.16 -11.93 -2.86
N PHE A 31 -14.19 -13.26 -2.83
CA PHE A 31 -13.00 -14.09 -2.77
C PHE A 31 -12.87 -14.89 -4.07
N ARG A 32 -11.77 -14.73 -4.81
CA ARG A 32 -11.56 -15.39 -6.10
C ARG A 32 -10.09 -15.76 -6.33
N ARG A 33 -9.88 -16.85 -7.08
CA ARG A 33 -8.60 -17.12 -7.74
C ARG A 33 -8.41 -16.10 -8.86
N SER A 34 -7.21 -15.55 -9.01
CA SER A 34 -6.91 -14.47 -9.94
C SER A 34 -5.51 -14.62 -10.54
N VAL A 35 -5.29 -13.90 -11.65
CA VAL A 35 -3.97 -13.65 -12.23
C VAL A 35 -3.70 -12.16 -12.05
N ILE A 36 -2.55 -11.79 -11.50
CA ILE A 36 -2.14 -10.40 -11.28
C ILE A 36 -0.81 -10.11 -11.94
N ARG A 37 -0.59 -8.85 -12.31
CA ARG A 37 0.71 -8.31 -12.73
C ARG A 37 0.97 -7.04 -11.93
N SER A 38 1.92 -7.09 -10.99
CA SER A 38 2.22 -5.93 -10.15
C SER A 38 2.81 -4.80 -11.01
N ALA A 39 2.17 -3.63 -10.98
CA ALA A 39 2.63 -2.46 -11.74
C ALA A 39 3.96 -1.93 -11.19
N ARG A 40 4.20 -2.04 -9.88
CA ARG A 40 5.42 -1.54 -9.25
C ARG A 40 5.70 -2.18 -7.90
N ALA A 41 6.96 -2.48 -7.63
CA ALA A 41 7.45 -2.75 -6.27
C ALA A 41 7.94 -1.43 -5.65
N MET A 42 7.50 -1.12 -4.43
CA MET A 42 7.83 0.13 -3.74
C MET A 42 8.28 -0.16 -2.31
N THR A 43 9.27 0.60 -1.85
CA THR A 43 9.61 0.70 -0.43
C THR A 43 8.56 1.54 0.31
N TYR A 44 8.51 1.42 1.64
CA TYR A 44 7.64 2.26 2.46
C TYR A 44 7.94 3.75 2.31
N GLU A 45 9.23 4.11 2.19
CA GLU A 45 9.66 5.49 2.00
C GLU A 45 9.17 6.05 0.66
N GLU A 46 9.34 5.29 -0.43
CA GLU A 46 8.84 5.69 -1.74
C GLU A 46 7.32 5.84 -1.77
N ALA A 47 6.59 4.92 -1.13
CA ALA A 47 5.13 5.00 -1.02
C ALA A 47 4.70 6.24 -0.25
N GLN A 48 5.35 6.55 0.87
CA GLN A 48 5.05 7.73 1.69
C GLN A 48 5.34 9.03 0.93
N ASN A 49 6.51 9.11 0.28
CA ASN A 49 6.88 10.26 -0.55
C ASN A 49 5.87 10.53 -1.67
N ARG A 50 5.30 9.47 -2.28
CA ARG A 50 4.24 9.61 -3.28
C ARG A 50 2.94 10.13 -2.69
N ILE A 51 2.50 9.60 -1.54
CA ILE A 51 1.30 10.06 -0.84
C ILE A 51 1.42 11.56 -0.52
N ASP A 52 2.56 11.98 0.00
CA ASP A 52 2.80 13.38 0.38
C ASP A 52 2.93 14.30 -0.83
N ALA A 53 3.55 13.84 -1.92
CA ALA A 53 3.58 14.59 -3.16
C ALA A 53 2.16 14.78 -3.75
N HIS A 54 1.33 13.73 -3.73
CA HIS A 54 -0.06 13.82 -4.19
C HIS A 54 -0.88 14.79 -3.33
N ARG A 55 -0.71 14.77 -1.99
CA ARG A 55 -1.30 15.76 -1.07
C ARG A 55 -0.93 17.20 -1.41
N LYS A 56 0.31 17.42 -1.85
CA LYS A 56 0.83 18.73 -2.28
C LYS A 56 0.38 19.12 -3.70
N GLY A 57 -0.47 18.32 -4.34
CA GLY A 57 -1.02 18.61 -5.67
C GLY A 57 -0.12 18.21 -6.83
N LYS A 58 0.95 17.43 -6.61
CA LYS A 58 1.79 16.92 -7.70
C LYS A 58 0.96 16.05 -8.64
N ARG A 59 1.10 16.30 -9.94
CA ARG A 59 0.57 15.47 -11.02
C ARG A 59 1.71 14.83 -11.81
N TYR A 60 1.46 13.64 -12.33
CA TYR A 60 2.39 12.92 -13.18
C TYR A 60 1.88 12.98 -14.63
N ASP A 61 2.77 13.28 -15.57
CA ASP A 61 2.43 13.30 -17.01
C ASP A 61 2.18 11.89 -17.55
N ASN A 62 2.83 10.88 -16.96
CA ASN A 62 2.58 9.47 -17.27
C ASN A 62 1.28 9.01 -16.59
N PRO A 63 0.26 8.56 -17.36
CA PRO A 63 -1.01 8.08 -16.82
C PRO A 63 -0.87 6.94 -15.81
N ASP A 64 0.08 6.02 -16.02
CA ASP A 64 0.27 4.87 -15.12
C ASP A 64 0.79 5.32 -13.76
N GLU A 65 1.75 6.25 -13.74
CA GLU A 65 2.29 6.84 -12.52
C GLU A 65 1.24 7.69 -11.78
N GLU A 66 0.40 8.41 -12.51
CA GLU A 66 -0.72 9.17 -11.93
C GLU A 66 -1.76 8.24 -11.31
N ASN A 67 -2.08 7.12 -11.96
CA ASN A 67 -3.01 6.11 -11.44
C ASN A 67 -2.47 5.44 -10.16
N ILE A 68 -1.17 5.12 -10.13
CA ILE A 68 -0.50 4.60 -8.93
C ILE A 68 -0.56 5.62 -7.79
N ALA A 69 -0.26 6.90 -8.06
CA ALA A 69 -0.30 7.95 -7.06
C ALA A 69 -1.70 8.15 -6.47
N LYS A 70 -2.74 8.20 -7.31
CA LYS A 70 -4.15 8.28 -6.88
C LYS A 70 -4.56 7.07 -6.05
N SER A 71 -4.19 5.86 -6.48
CA SER A 71 -4.53 4.62 -5.78
C SER A 71 -3.88 4.54 -4.40
N LEU A 72 -2.59 4.91 -4.29
CA LEU A 72 -1.88 5.00 -3.01
C LEU A 72 -2.54 6.01 -2.07
N PHE A 73 -2.92 7.18 -2.59
CA PHE A 73 -3.58 8.21 -1.79
C PHE A 73 -4.96 7.74 -1.29
N GLY A 74 -5.75 7.09 -2.15
CA GLY A 74 -7.05 6.52 -1.76
C GLY A 74 -6.90 5.44 -0.67
N LEU A 75 -5.94 4.54 -0.83
CA LEU A 75 -5.62 3.53 0.19
C LEU A 75 -5.19 4.15 1.51
N ALA A 76 -4.36 5.20 1.47
CA ALA A 76 -3.93 5.91 2.68
C ALA A 76 -5.11 6.56 3.41
N SER A 77 -6.05 7.17 2.67
CA SER A 77 -7.26 7.77 3.24
C SER A 77 -8.15 6.74 3.92
N ILE A 78 -8.41 5.60 3.27
CA ILE A 78 -9.19 4.50 3.87
C ILE A 78 -8.48 3.94 5.10
N ALA A 79 -7.17 3.71 5.02
CA ALA A 79 -6.37 3.19 6.13
C ALA A 79 -6.41 4.10 7.37
N GLU A 80 -6.39 5.42 7.16
CA GLU A 80 -6.53 6.40 8.24
C GLU A 80 -7.88 6.29 8.96
N LYS A 81 -8.98 6.21 8.20
CA LYS A 81 -10.34 6.04 8.75
C LYS A 81 -10.49 4.73 9.51
N LEU A 82 -10.02 3.62 8.94
CA LEU A 82 -10.04 2.31 9.60
C LEU A 82 -9.20 2.30 10.89
N ARG A 83 -8.05 2.97 10.89
CA ARG A 83 -7.19 3.08 12.08
C ARG A 83 -7.85 3.90 13.18
N LEU A 84 -8.51 5.01 12.83
CA LEU A 84 -9.24 5.83 13.78
C LEU A 84 -10.36 5.02 14.45
N ARG A 85 -11.22 4.37 13.65
CA ARG A 85 -12.30 3.51 14.16
C ARG A 85 -11.80 2.39 15.07
N ARG A 86 -10.67 1.75 14.71
CA ARG A 86 -10.05 0.72 15.55
C ARG A 86 -9.60 1.28 16.90
N THR A 87 -9.03 2.48 16.91
CA THR A 87 -8.60 3.15 18.14
C THR A 87 -9.79 3.53 19.01
N GLU A 88 -10.85 4.11 18.41
CA GLU A 88 -12.09 4.48 19.10
C GLU A 88 -12.81 3.27 19.72
N ALA A 89 -12.74 2.11 19.06
CA ALA A 89 -13.24 0.85 19.58
C ALA A 89 -12.35 0.24 20.70
N GLY A 90 -11.34 0.95 21.18
CA GLY A 90 -10.44 0.49 22.26
C GLY A 90 -9.23 -0.33 21.78
N GLY A 91 -8.93 -0.33 20.48
CA GLY A 91 -7.77 -1.01 19.92
C GLY A 91 -6.46 -0.36 20.37
N LEU A 92 -5.64 -1.10 21.11
CA LEU A 92 -4.32 -0.65 21.53
C LEU A 92 -3.28 -0.86 20.42
N SER A 93 -2.58 0.22 20.02
CA SER A 93 -1.46 0.12 19.08
C SER A 93 -0.16 -0.11 19.84
N LEU A 94 0.23 -1.38 19.99
CA LEU A 94 1.54 -1.76 20.52
C LEU A 94 2.60 -1.60 19.42
N ALA A 95 3.20 -0.42 19.31
CA ALA A 95 4.35 -0.23 18.44
C ALA A 95 5.62 -0.73 19.15
N SER A 96 6.12 -1.90 18.75
CA SER A 96 7.50 -2.29 19.08
C SER A 96 8.43 -1.50 18.17
N SER A 97 9.45 -0.85 18.72
CA SER A 97 10.50 -0.20 17.94
C SER A 97 11.30 -1.26 17.19
N GLU A 98 11.10 -1.36 15.87
CA GLU A 98 11.96 -2.19 15.01
C GLU A 98 13.32 -1.50 14.84
N ILE A 99 14.39 -2.14 15.33
CA ILE A 99 15.77 -1.68 15.11
C ILE A 99 16.17 -2.11 13.70
N LYS A 100 16.41 -1.14 12.80
CA LYS A 100 16.95 -1.38 11.46
C LYS A 100 18.47 -1.20 11.48
N PHE A 101 19.23 -2.29 11.34
CA PHE A 101 20.68 -2.24 11.18
C PHE A 101 21.04 -1.89 9.74
N LYS A 102 21.82 -0.82 9.54
CA LYS A 102 22.48 -0.54 8.26
C LYS A 102 23.87 -1.18 8.32
N PHE A 103 24.08 -2.29 7.61
CA PHE A 103 25.43 -2.81 7.39
C PHE A 103 26.11 -1.96 6.32
N GLN A 104 27.24 -1.34 6.67
CA GLN A 104 28.14 -0.76 5.68
C GLN A 104 28.99 -1.91 5.14
N GLU A 105 28.94 -2.16 3.83
CA GLU A 105 29.95 -2.99 3.19
C GLU A 105 31.26 -2.18 3.15
N GLU A 106 32.21 -2.52 4.02
CA GLU A 106 33.59 -2.11 3.85
C GLU A 106 34.15 -2.82 2.62
N THR A 107 34.22 -2.10 1.50
CA THR A 107 35.04 -2.47 0.36
C THR A 107 36.51 -2.36 0.79
N HIS A 108 37.20 -3.50 0.88
CA HIS A 108 38.65 -3.54 0.97
C HIS A 108 39.29 -3.78 -0.39
#